data_AF-A0A388M3C5-F1
#
_entry.id   AF-A0A388M3C5-F1
#
_cell.length_a   1.000
_cell.length_b   1.000
_cell.length_c   1.000
_cell.angle_alpha   90.00
_cell.angle_beta   90.00
_cell.angle_gamma   90.00
#
_symmetry.space_group_name_H-M   'P 1'
#
loop_
_entity.id
_entity.type
_entity.pdbx_description
1 polymer ?
#
loop_
_entity_poly.entity_id
_entity_poly.type
_entity_poly.pdbx_seq_one_letter_code
_entity_poly.pdbx_strand_id
1 'polypeptide(L)'
;MAWCVGRQCAAAAAAAVCMSVLCLAVWPQQAVCGLDVARVPLTTDSENDLVQSEEWVKQRMRGAWNDFWGTLSSSVKNAGLHGATDADADADGDIADDRSDDPGYASDWGVGDSHGGLVEEVGADLKRTRRSSNPMRTLCIPVTAQLVEDHEGRHRCVYETERGHKAVGVAYDLDDVPDDRKTELSVVMADYDKLYRGGQCLNDFQITALLAIDVKRALDRVAGCVRNLDDICCDVQSALADVMFAVGESEFCSERFLNFREEVSAKDWQKAASALRCFDWCKDDRRSRRCEHDASIIHVGC
;
A
#
# COMPACT_ATOMS: atom_id res chain seq x y z
N MET A 1 -23.98 34.38 -39.84
CA MET A 1 -25.10 35.34 -39.91
C MET A 1 -26.33 34.68 -39.29
N ALA A 2 -27.13 35.44 -38.53
CA ALA A 2 -28.32 35.06 -37.72
C ALA A 2 -28.00 34.31 -36.39
N TRP A 3 -27.88 34.96 -35.23
CA TRP A 3 -28.88 35.60 -34.34
C TRP A 3 -29.79 34.61 -33.59
N CYS A 4 -29.55 34.47 -32.28
CA CYS A 4 -30.59 34.25 -31.27
C CYS A 4 -30.38 35.25 -30.12
N VAL A 5 -31.37 36.14 -30.04
CA VAL A 5 -31.76 37.05 -28.94
C VAL A 5 -32.14 36.18 -27.73
N GLY A 6 -31.80 36.43 -26.47
CA GLY A 6 -31.76 37.68 -25.70
C GLY A 6 -32.84 37.61 -24.62
N ARG A 7 -32.45 37.66 -23.33
CA ARG A 7 -33.28 38.22 -22.25
C ARG A 7 -32.41 38.69 -21.09
N GLN A 8 -32.44 40.00 -20.91
CA GLN A 8 -31.88 40.76 -19.80
C GLN A 8 -32.88 40.74 -18.64
N CYS A 9 -32.37 40.81 -17.40
CA CYS A 9 -33.05 41.50 -16.30
C CYS A 9 -32.05 42.52 -15.76
N ALA A 10 -32.56 43.73 -15.58
CA ALA A 10 -31.83 44.97 -15.46
C ALA A 10 -31.46 45.33 -14.00
N ALA A 11 -30.55 46.30 -13.93
CA ALA A 11 -29.89 46.90 -12.78
C ALA A 11 -30.78 47.73 -11.83
N ALA A 12 -30.25 47.97 -10.62
CA ALA A 12 -30.18 49.27 -9.94
C ALA A 12 -29.00 49.19 -8.92
N ALA A 13 -27.89 49.94 -9.03
CA ALA A 13 -27.64 51.35 -8.64
C ALA A 13 -27.82 51.60 -7.12
N ALA A 14 -26.95 52.28 -6.35
CA ALA A 14 -25.70 53.03 -6.56
C ALA A 14 -25.06 53.44 -5.19
N ALA A 15 -23.82 53.97 -5.25
CA ALA A 15 -23.06 54.83 -4.30
C ALA A 15 -22.50 54.20 -3.00
N ALA A 16 -21.18 54.03 -2.77
CA ALA A 16 -19.99 54.91 -2.77
C ALA A 16 -19.70 55.56 -1.41
N VAL A 17 -18.57 55.20 -0.76
CA VAL A 17 -17.65 56.10 -0.01
C VAL A 17 -16.26 55.44 0.10
N CYS A 18 -15.23 56.20 -0.30
CA CYS A 18 -13.80 56.00 -0.08
C CYS A 18 -13.39 56.06 1.40
N MET A 19 -12.45 55.21 1.85
CA MET A 19 -11.29 55.66 2.63
C MET A 19 -10.17 54.62 2.59
N SER A 20 -9.00 55.08 2.16
CA SER A 20 -7.72 54.37 2.08
C SER A 20 -7.05 54.28 3.44
N VAL A 21 -6.49 53.13 3.83
CA VAL A 21 -5.28 53.04 4.67
C VAL A 21 -4.51 51.76 4.32
N LEU A 22 -3.20 51.94 4.04
CA LEU A 22 -2.21 50.88 3.85
C LEU A 22 -1.99 50.06 5.12
N CYS A 23 -1.83 48.75 4.99
CA CYS A 23 -0.90 47.97 5.82
C CYS A 23 -0.34 46.79 5.03
N LEU A 24 0.94 46.91 4.69
CA LEU A 24 1.80 45.82 4.22
C LEU A 24 2.07 44.87 5.39
N ALA A 25 1.66 43.61 5.26
CA ALA A 25 2.20 42.51 6.05
C ALA A 25 2.22 41.24 5.19
N VAL A 26 3.44 40.84 4.83
CA VAL A 26 3.79 39.58 4.19
C VAL A 26 3.68 38.46 5.23
N TRP A 27 2.72 37.55 5.06
CA TRP A 27 2.63 36.28 5.79
C TRP A 27 2.50 35.13 4.77
N PRO A 28 3.07 33.94 5.06
CA PRO A 28 3.15 32.85 4.11
C PRO A 28 1.77 32.23 3.86
N GLN A 29 1.48 31.96 2.59
CA GLN A 29 0.28 31.28 2.14
C GLN A 29 0.30 29.82 2.60
N GLN A 30 -0.33 29.53 3.75
CA GLN A 30 -0.91 28.21 3.98
C GLN A 30 -2.20 28.16 3.17
N ALA A 31 -2.21 27.32 2.13
CA ALA A 31 -3.41 27.03 1.36
C ALA A 31 -4.39 26.27 2.26
N VAL A 32 -5.37 26.99 2.81
CA VAL A 32 -6.50 26.42 3.54
C VAL A 32 -7.51 25.94 2.50
N CYS A 33 -7.62 24.63 2.31
CA CYS A 33 -8.71 24.01 1.56
C CYS A 33 -9.98 24.08 2.43
N GLY A 34 -10.92 24.95 2.10
CA GLY A 34 -12.20 25.07 2.80
C GLY A 34 -13.38 25.03 1.82
N LEU A 35 -14.26 24.04 1.99
CA LEU A 35 -15.59 23.99 1.37
C LEU A 35 -16.54 23.19 2.28
N ASP A 36 -17.51 23.90 2.85
CA ASP A 36 -18.63 23.37 3.63
C ASP A 36 -19.71 22.77 2.71
N VAL A 37 -20.16 21.55 3.01
CA VAL A 37 -21.32 20.92 2.38
C VAL A 37 -22.36 20.55 3.44
N ALA A 38 -23.56 21.11 3.27
CA ALA A 38 -24.71 20.90 4.14
C ALA A 38 -25.25 19.46 4.06
N ARG A 39 -25.54 18.86 5.23
CA ARG A 39 -26.17 17.55 5.40
C ARG A 39 -27.68 17.60 5.14
N VAL A 40 -28.18 16.66 4.35
CA VAL A 40 -29.62 16.35 4.19
C VAL A 40 -29.91 15.03 4.91
N PRO A 41 -30.95 14.92 5.75
CA PRO A 41 -31.29 13.67 6.43
C PRO A 41 -32.12 12.77 5.52
N LEU A 42 -31.75 11.49 5.42
CA LEU A 42 -32.53 10.43 4.79
C LEU A 42 -33.19 9.56 5.88
N THR A 43 -34.44 9.18 5.62
CA THR A 43 -35.31 8.42 6.52
C THR A 43 -35.04 6.92 6.40
N THR A 44 -34.83 6.28 7.54
CA THR A 44 -34.60 4.84 7.75
C THR A 44 -35.92 4.10 7.91
N ASP A 45 -36.18 3.02 7.17
CA ASP A 45 -37.13 1.97 7.60
C ASP A 45 -37.02 0.63 6.82
N SER A 46 -35.93 0.36 6.06
CA SER A 46 -35.75 -0.95 5.39
C SER A 46 -34.36 -1.59 5.55
N GLU A 47 -33.49 -1.07 6.42
CA GLU A 47 -32.10 -1.55 6.58
C GLU A 47 -31.94 -2.76 7.51
N ASN A 48 -32.95 -3.09 8.33
CA ASN A 48 -32.75 -4.01 9.44
C ASN A 48 -32.59 -5.50 9.03
N ASP A 49 -33.13 -5.89 7.87
CA ASP A 49 -33.09 -7.29 7.42
C ASP A 49 -31.82 -7.63 6.61
N LEU A 50 -31.17 -6.63 5.99
CA LEU A 50 -29.90 -6.82 5.28
C LEU A 50 -28.70 -6.84 6.25
N VAL A 51 -28.73 -5.99 7.29
CA VAL A 51 -27.65 -5.87 8.28
C VAL A 51 -27.43 -7.18 9.07
N GLN A 52 -28.48 -7.94 9.37
CA GLN A 52 -28.34 -9.23 10.07
C GLN A 52 -27.67 -10.31 9.22
N SER A 53 -27.84 -10.28 7.89
CA SER A 53 -27.19 -11.23 6.99
C SER A 53 -25.69 -10.95 6.85
N GLU A 54 -25.29 -9.67 6.87
CA GLU A 54 -23.88 -9.28 6.82
C GLU A 54 -23.12 -9.63 8.09
N GLU A 55 -23.69 -9.36 9.27
CA GLU A 55 -23.02 -9.68 10.55
C GLU A 55 -22.78 -11.18 10.71
N TRP A 56 -23.71 -12.01 10.24
CA TRP A 56 -23.56 -13.46 10.25
C TRP A 56 -22.43 -13.93 9.32
N VAL A 57 -22.32 -13.36 8.11
CA VAL A 57 -21.20 -13.65 7.19
C VAL A 57 -19.87 -13.16 7.77
N LYS A 58 -19.83 -11.94 8.33
CA LYS A 58 -18.63 -11.37 8.99
C LYS A 58 -18.17 -12.21 10.18
N GLN A 59 -19.08 -12.74 11.00
CA GLN A 59 -18.73 -13.64 12.11
C GLN A 59 -18.20 -15.00 11.61
N ARG A 60 -18.83 -15.60 10.60
CA ARG A 60 -18.39 -16.89 10.07
C ARG A 60 -17.05 -16.79 9.36
N MET A 61 -16.82 -15.70 8.63
CA MET A 61 -15.53 -15.36 8.04
C MET A 61 -14.48 -15.18 9.13
N ARG A 62 -14.75 -14.44 10.22
CA ARG A 62 -13.82 -14.29 11.36
C ARG A 62 -13.39 -15.62 11.98
N GLY A 63 -14.32 -16.57 12.17
CA GLY A 63 -13.99 -17.91 12.69
C GLY A 63 -13.09 -18.69 11.74
N ALA A 64 -13.51 -18.83 10.47
CA ALA A 64 -12.73 -19.51 9.45
C ALA A 64 -11.35 -18.87 9.21
N TRP A 65 -11.27 -17.55 9.37
CA TRP A 65 -10.05 -16.76 9.25
C TRP A 65 -9.04 -17.06 10.36
N ASN A 66 -9.49 -17.08 11.62
CA ASN A 66 -8.64 -17.41 12.76
C ASN A 66 -8.09 -18.84 12.65
N ASP A 67 -8.93 -19.78 12.21
CA ASP A 67 -8.53 -21.18 11.99
C ASP A 67 -7.53 -21.30 10.82
N PHE A 68 -7.79 -20.60 9.72
CA PHE A 68 -6.90 -20.55 8.56
C PHE A 68 -5.53 -20.03 8.94
N TRP A 69 -5.45 -18.89 9.63
CA TRP A 69 -4.17 -18.30 10.05
C TRP A 69 -3.47 -19.08 11.18
N GLY A 70 -4.22 -19.68 12.11
CA GLY A 70 -3.65 -20.60 13.09
C GLY A 70 -2.98 -21.80 12.44
N THR A 71 -3.61 -22.34 11.40
CA THR A 71 -3.07 -23.44 10.58
C THR A 71 -1.88 -22.99 9.74
N LEU A 72 -1.97 -21.84 9.07
CA LEU A 72 -0.89 -21.29 8.24
C LEU A 72 0.35 -20.95 9.06
N SER A 73 0.19 -20.33 10.22
CA SER A 73 1.29 -20.04 11.15
C SER A 73 2.00 -21.32 11.60
N SER A 74 1.25 -22.40 11.80
CA SER A 74 1.79 -23.71 12.19
C SER A 74 2.53 -24.38 11.02
N SER A 75 1.98 -24.34 9.81
CA SER A 75 2.62 -24.90 8.60
C SER A 75 3.91 -24.19 8.22
N VAL A 76 3.96 -22.86 8.30
CA VAL A 76 5.18 -22.08 8.01
C VAL A 76 6.29 -22.39 9.02
N LYS A 77 5.96 -22.56 10.31
CA LYS A 77 6.93 -22.98 11.33
C LYS A 77 7.51 -24.38 11.07
N ASN A 78 6.69 -25.30 10.55
CA ASN A 78 7.11 -26.67 10.27
C ASN A 78 7.91 -26.81 8.95
N ALA A 79 7.72 -25.92 7.99
CA ALA A 79 8.46 -25.93 6.72
C ALA A 79 9.92 -25.44 6.84
N GLY A 80 10.32 -24.85 7.98
CA GLY A 80 11.63 -24.24 8.19
C GLY A 80 12.69 -25.05 8.94
N LEU A 81 12.51 -26.37 9.17
CA LEU A 81 13.37 -27.13 10.10
C LEU A 81 13.93 -28.49 9.61
N HIS A 82 14.06 -28.72 8.31
CA HIS A 82 14.80 -29.89 7.80
C HIS A 82 15.69 -29.52 6.61
N GLY A 83 16.95 -29.19 6.88
CA GLY A 83 17.92 -29.00 5.79
C GLY A 83 19.26 -28.42 6.18
N ALA A 84 19.96 -29.05 7.15
CA ALA A 84 21.43 -29.03 7.26
C ALA A 84 21.82 -29.90 8.46
N THR A 85 21.98 -31.20 8.24
CA THR A 85 22.83 -32.03 9.11
C THR A 85 24.13 -32.26 8.35
N ASP A 86 25.21 -31.92 9.04
CA ASP A 86 26.60 -31.96 8.61
C ASP A 86 27.02 -33.34 8.09
N ALA A 87 27.82 -33.35 7.03
CA ALA A 87 28.60 -34.49 6.59
C ALA A 87 29.92 -33.99 5.98
N ASP A 88 30.97 -34.12 6.80
CA ASP A 88 32.40 -34.33 6.55
C ASP A 88 32.90 -34.42 5.10
N ALA A 89 34.05 -33.78 4.83
CA ALA A 89 35.22 -34.47 4.28
C ALA A 89 36.45 -33.54 4.22
N ASP A 90 37.51 -34.00 4.87
CA ASP A 90 38.89 -33.53 4.80
C ASP A 90 39.46 -33.55 3.38
N ALA A 91 40.28 -32.55 3.03
CA ALA A 91 41.29 -32.66 1.98
C ALA A 91 42.39 -31.62 2.21
N ASP A 92 43.43 -32.04 2.94
CA ASP A 92 44.77 -31.46 2.88
C ASP A 92 45.35 -31.67 1.47
N GLY A 93 45.97 -30.62 0.91
CA GLY A 93 46.59 -30.67 -0.41
C GLY A 93 47.59 -29.54 -0.61
N ASP A 94 48.82 -29.78 -0.15
CA ASP A 94 50.03 -29.00 -0.44
C ASP A 94 50.24 -28.83 -1.96
N ILE A 95 50.47 -27.60 -2.42
CA ILE A 95 51.10 -27.34 -3.73
C ILE A 95 52.18 -26.28 -3.58
N ALA A 96 53.36 -26.67 -4.05
CA ALA A 96 54.65 -26.03 -3.90
C ALA A 96 54.82 -24.73 -4.70
N ASP A 97 55.65 -23.85 -4.13
CA ASP A 97 56.43 -22.83 -4.82
C ASP A 97 57.31 -23.47 -5.90
N ASP A 98 57.23 -22.98 -7.14
CA ASP A 98 58.37 -23.04 -8.06
C ASP A 98 58.50 -21.75 -8.87
N ARG A 99 59.70 -21.19 -8.81
CA ARG A 99 60.17 -20.01 -9.54
C ARG A 99 60.78 -20.49 -10.85
N SER A 100 60.46 -19.82 -11.96
CA SER A 100 61.32 -19.83 -13.14
C SER A 100 61.15 -18.54 -13.93
N ASP A 101 62.29 -17.94 -14.23
CA ASP A 101 62.49 -16.65 -14.89
C ASP A 101 62.30 -16.68 -16.43
N ASP A 102 61.85 -15.53 -16.97
CA ASP A 102 62.27 -14.85 -18.22
C ASP A 102 61.92 -15.42 -19.63
N PRO A 103 62.04 -14.63 -20.74
CA PRO A 103 61.46 -13.31 -21.03
C PRO A 103 60.77 -13.20 -22.42
N GLY A 104 59.89 -12.19 -22.56
CA GLY A 104 59.78 -11.37 -23.78
C GLY A 104 58.78 -11.79 -24.89
N TYR A 105 57.72 -10.99 -25.06
CA TYR A 105 57.40 -10.39 -26.36
C TYR A 105 56.45 -9.19 -26.19
N ALA A 106 56.63 -8.21 -27.07
CA ALA A 106 56.08 -6.87 -26.99
C ALA A 106 54.66 -6.73 -27.54
N SER A 107 54.05 -5.61 -27.14
CA SER A 107 52.92 -4.87 -27.74
C SER A 107 51.57 -5.60 -27.79
N ASP A 108 50.54 -5.02 -27.18
CA ASP A 108 49.58 -4.14 -27.89
C ASP A 108 48.25 -4.07 -27.11
N TRP A 109 47.63 -2.88 -27.12
CA TRP A 109 46.32 -2.50 -26.56
C TRP A 109 46.15 -2.41 -25.03
N GLY A 110 46.18 -1.15 -24.56
CA GLY A 110 45.76 -0.76 -23.22
C GLY A 110 44.28 -1.06 -22.97
N VAL A 111 44.04 -2.01 -22.08
CA VAL A 111 42.79 -2.20 -21.36
C VAL A 111 43.02 -1.65 -19.96
N GLY A 112 42.38 -0.53 -19.65
CA GLY A 112 42.38 0.03 -18.31
C GLY A 112 41.50 -0.81 -17.41
N ASP A 113 42.12 -1.67 -16.62
CA ASP A 113 41.51 -2.32 -15.47
C ASP A 113 41.15 -1.29 -14.41
N SER A 114 39.87 -1.25 -14.06
CA SER A 114 39.33 -0.65 -12.83
C SER A 114 38.38 -1.67 -12.21
N HIS A 115 38.90 -2.84 -11.86
CA HIS A 115 38.19 -3.83 -11.05
C HIS A 115 38.68 -3.72 -9.62
N GLY A 116 37.84 -3.17 -8.74
CA GLY A 116 38.16 -3.07 -7.32
C GLY A 116 36.99 -2.55 -6.50
N GLY A 117 36.14 -3.46 -6.03
CA GLY A 117 35.26 -3.25 -4.88
C GLY A 117 33.78 -3.13 -5.21
N LEU A 118 33.08 -4.26 -5.25
CA LEU A 118 31.61 -4.32 -5.11
C LEU A 118 31.16 -5.77 -4.89
N VAL A 119 31.41 -6.32 -3.70
CA VAL A 119 30.71 -7.55 -3.28
C VAL A 119 30.53 -7.58 -1.75
N GLU A 120 29.83 -6.61 -1.16
CA GLU A 120 29.39 -6.76 0.23
C GLU A 120 28.17 -5.90 0.63
N GLU A 121 27.07 -5.88 -0.15
CA GLU A 121 25.82 -5.23 0.32
C GLU A 121 24.51 -5.96 -0.05
N VAL A 122 24.53 -7.28 -0.27
CA VAL A 122 23.29 -8.05 -0.53
C VAL A 122 22.71 -8.72 0.74
N GLY A 123 23.34 -8.51 1.91
CA GLY A 123 22.96 -9.17 3.17
C GLY A 123 22.10 -8.35 4.15
N ALA A 124 21.83 -7.07 3.86
CA ALA A 124 21.22 -6.17 4.84
C ALA A 124 19.67 -6.18 4.85
N ASP A 125 19.02 -6.55 3.74
CA ASP A 125 17.57 -6.34 3.61
C ASP A 125 16.72 -7.47 4.20
N LEU A 126 17.26 -8.70 4.28
CA LEU A 126 16.55 -9.84 4.88
C LEU A 126 16.56 -9.85 6.44
N LYS A 127 17.38 -9.01 7.09
CA LYS A 127 17.35 -8.87 8.57
C LYS A 127 16.22 -7.96 9.07
N ARG A 128 15.50 -7.28 8.17
CA ARG A 128 14.42 -6.34 8.54
C ARG A 128 13.10 -7.02 8.92
N THR A 129 12.94 -8.33 8.65
CA THR A 129 11.62 -8.99 8.61
C THR A 129 11.21 -9.77 9.87
N ARG A 130 11.97 -9.70 10.99
CA ARG A 130 11.52 -10.25 12.28
C ARG A 130 11.02 -9.18 13.27
N ARG A 131 10.41 -8.09 12.80
CA ARG A 131 9.45 -7.38 13.66
C ARG A 131 8.25 -8.30 13.83
N SER A 132 8.18 -8.96 14.99
CA SER A 132 7.00 -9.69 15.44
C SER A 132 5.78 -8.83 15.16
N SER A 133 4.92 -9.24 14.22
CA SER A 133 3.67 -8.54 13.94
C SER A 133 2.90 -8.39 15.25
N ASN A 134 2.54 -7.17 15.61
CA ASN A 134 1.76 -6.94 16.81
C ASN A 134 0.39 -7.62 16.60
N PRO A 135 -0.05 -8.51 17.50
CA PRO A 135 -1.32 -9.23 17.35
C PRO A 135 -2.53 -8.30 17.18
N MET A 136 -2.43 -7.05 17.65
CA MET A 136 -3.50 -6.04 17.49
C MET A 136 -3.79 -5.70 16.03
N ARG A 137 -2.76 -5.63 15.16
CA ARG A 137 -2.96 -5.31 13.73
C ARG A 137 -3.69 -6.41 12.97
N THR A 138 -3.49 -7.66 13.36
CA THR A 138 -4.20 -8.80 12.77
C THR A 138 -5.71 -8.70 12.95
N LEU A 139 -6.18 -8.04 14.03
CA LEU A 139 -7.61 -7.83 14.27
C LEU A 139 -8.25 -6.86 13.26
N CYS A 140 -7.44 -5.99 12.64
CA CYS A 140 -7.94 -5.01 11.67
C CYS A 140 -8.06 -5.57 10.25
N ILE A 141 -7.45 -6.73 9.95
CA ILE A 141 -7.40 -7.27 8.59
C ILE A 141 -8.79 -7.41 7.94
N PRO A 142 -9.84 -7.92 8.61
CA PRO A 142 -11.14 -8.06 7.96
C PRO A 142 -11.76 -6.72 7.52
N VAL A 143 -11.61 -5.66 8.32
CA VAL A 143 -12.13 -4.32 8.00
C VAL A 143 -11.31 -3.70 6.88
N THR A 144 -9.98 -3.83 6.94
CA THR A 144 -9.10 -3.31 5.90
C THR A 144 -9.29 -4.04 4.57
N ALA A 145 -9.46 -5.37 4.58
CA ALA A 145 -9.71 -6.15 3.39
C ALA A 145 -11.02 -5.74 2.71
N GLN A 146 -12.08 -5.50 3.49
CA GLN A 146 -13.33 -4.97 2.93
C GLN A 146 -13.13 -3.61 2.27
N LEU A 147 -12.45 -2.68 2.96
CA LEU A 147 -12.20 -1.33 2.44
C LEU A 147 -11.40 -1.36 1.12
N VAL A 148 -10.32 -2.15 1.07
CA VAL A 148 -9.50 -2.31 -0.14
C VAL A 148 -10.31 -2.95 -1.27
N GLU A 149 -11.10 -3.98 -0.97
CA GLU A 149 -11.95 -4.64 -1.97
C GLU A 149 -13.03 -3.70 -2.54
N ASP A 150 -13.62 -2.83 -1.71
CA ASP A 150 -14.59 -1.83 -2.16
C ASP A 150 -13.97 -0.80 -3.12
N HIS A 151 -12.69 -0.49 -2.94
CA HIS A 151 -11.96 0.49 -3.75
C HIS A 151 -11.35 -0.09 -5.03
N GLU A 152 -10.80 -1.29 -4.98
CA GLU A 152 -10.08 -1.92 -6.09
C GLU A 152 -10.97 -2.84 -6.94
N GLY A 153 -12.03 -3.39 -6.34
CA GLY A 153 -12.87 -4.41 -6.96
C GLY A 153 -12.24 -5.80 -6.98
N ARG A 154 -13.07 -6.80 -7.28
CA ARG A 154 -12.70 -8.22 -7.28
C ARG A 154 -12.67 -8.81 -8.70
N HIS A 155 -11.53 -9.38 -9.07
CA HIS A 155 -11.27 -9.98 -10.38
C HIS A 155 -10.78 -11.43 -10.25
N ARG A 156 -11.57 -12.39 -10.76
CA ARG A 156 -11.18 -13.81 -10.70
C ARG A 156 -10.02 -14.18 -11.62
N CYS A 157 -9.95 -13.58 -12.80
CA CYS A 157 -8.93 -13.87 -13.79
C CYS A 157 -7.95 -12.71 -13.88
N VAL A 158 -6.78 -12.97 -14.47
CA VAL A 158 -5.78 -11.93 -14.70
C VAL A 158 -6.34 -10.83 -15.61
N TYR A 159 -6.02 -9.59 -15.27
CA TYR A 159 -6.34 -8.39 -16.05
C TYR A 159 -5.13 -7.46 -16.10
N GLU A 160 -5.14 -6.51 -17.02
CA GLU A 160 -4.14 -5.45 -17.09
C GLU A 160 -4.64 -4.22 -16.34
N THR A 161 -3.80 -3.70 -15.45
CA THR A 161 -4.04 -2.44 -14.75
C THR A 161 -3.89 -1.26 -15.71
N GLU A 162 -4.32 -0.08 -15.30
CA GLU A 162 -4.15 1.14 -16.10
C GLU A 162 -2.67 1.50 -16.37
N ARG A 163 -1.75 0.94 -15.58
CA ARG A 163 -0.29 1.10 -15.72
C ARG A 163 0.33 0.04 -16.63
N GLY A 164 -0.46 -0.91 -17.14
CA GLY A 164 0.01 -2.01 -17.99
C GLY A 164 0.57 -3.21 -17.23
N HIS A 165 0.53 -3.19 -15.89
CA HIS A 165 0.91 -4.35 -15.07
C HIS A 165 -0.21 -5.39 -15.05
N LYS A 166 0.15 -6.67 -14.99
CA LYS A 166 -0.80 -7.77 -14.80
C LYS A 166 -1.19 -7.89 -13.33
N ALA A 167 -2.49 -7.95 -13.07
CA ALA A 167 -3.04 -8.14 -11.73
C ALA A 167 -4.10 -9.23 -11.69
N VAL A 168 -4.42 -9.71 -10.49
CA VAL A 168 -5.52 -10.65 -10.23
C VAL A 168 -6.14 -10.39 -8.85
N GLY A 169 -7.29 -10.99 -8.56
CA GLY A 169 -7.93 -10.85 -7.25
C GLY A 169 -8.35 -9.40 -7.01
N VAL A 170 -7.85 -8.81 -5.93
CA VAL A 170 -8.11 -7.42 -5.55
C VAL A 170 -6.80 -6.65 -5.73
N ALA A 171 -6.56 -6.18 -6.96
CA ALA A 171 -5.36 -5.45 -7.37
C ALA A 171 -4.02 -6.09 -6.94
N TYR A 172 -3.96 -7.42 -6.86
CA TYR A 172 -2.73 -8.14 -6.55
C TYR A 172 -1.80 -8.10 -7.76
N ASP A 173 -0.73 -7.32 -7.67
CA ASP A 173 0.25 -7.12 -8.74
C ASP A 173 1.11 -8.37 -8.95
N LEU A 174 1.00 -8.97 -10.14
CA LEU A 174 1.78 -10.14 -10.54
C LEU A 174 3.16 -9.77 -11.08
N ASP A 175 3.39 -8.51 -11.47
CA ASP A 175 4.65 -8.03 -12.02
C ASP A 175 5.62 -7.49 -10.95
N ASP A 176 5.16 -7.42 -9.69
CA ASP A 176 6.04 -7.20 -8.53
C ASP A 176 6.99 -8.42 -8.33
N VAL A 177 7.87 -8.39 -7.31
CA VAL A 177 8.96 -9.38 -7.09
C VAL A 177 8.50 -10.83 -7.38
N PRO A 178 8.84 -11.43 -8.53
CA PRO A 178 8.15 -12.63 -9.02
C PRO A 178 8.29 -13.85 -8.11
N ASP A 179 9.42 -13.99 -7.41
CA ASP A 179 9.65 -15.12 -6.50
C ASP A 179 8.81 -15.03 -5.22
N ASP A 180 8.56 -13.82 -4.73
CA ASP A 180 7.60 -13.59 -3.63
C ASP A 180 6.19 -13.92 -4.10
N ARG A 181 5.82 -13.50 -5.32
CA ARG A 181 4.49 -13.78 -5.89
C ARG A 181 4.23 -15.26 -6.12
N LYS A 182 5.23 -16.01 -6.58
CA LYS A 182 5.15 -17.49 -6.67
C LYS A 182 4.93 -18.11 -5.29
N THR A 183 5.68 -17.65 -4.29
CA THR A 183 5.58 -18.17 -2.92
C THR A 183 4.19 -17.93 -2.34
N GLU A 184 3.66 -16.73 -2.47
CA GLU A 184 2.35 -16.33 -1.94
C GLU A 184 1.19 -17.03 -2.66
N LEU A 185 1.26 -17.13 -3.98
CA LEU A 185 0.24 -17.87 -4.74
C LEU A 185 0.27 -19.37 -4.42
N SER A 186 1.44 -19.94 -4.14
CA SER A 186 1.54 -21.34 -3.72
C SER A 186 0.81 -21.62 -2.40
N VAL A 187 0.78 -20.64 -1.47
CA VAL A 187 0.04 -20.73 -0.20
C VAL A 187 -1.45 -20.87 -0.42
N VAL A 188 -1.99 -20.23 -1.45
CA VAL A 188 -3.41 -20.33 -1.84
C VAL A 188 -3.65 -21.40 -2.92
N MET A 189 -2.68 -22.31 -3.14
CA MET A 189 -2.75 -23.38 -4.13
C MET A 189 -3.01 -22.88 -5.56
N ALA A 190 -2.46 -21.72 -5.90
CA ALA A 190 -2.51 -21.15 -7.24
C ALA A 190 -1.15 -21.22 -7.92
N ASP A 191 -1.15 -21.43 -9.24
CA ASP A 191 0.05 -21.55 -10.06
C ASP A 191 0.32 -20.21 -10.74
N TYR A 192 1.43 -19.56 -10.34
CA TYR A 192 1.82 -18.24 -10.84
C TYR A 192 1.92 -18.22 -12.37
N ASP A 193 2.60 -19.19 -12.99
CA ASP A 193 2.84 -19.19 -14.43
C ASP A 193 1.55 -19.42 -15.23
N LYS A 194 0.60 -20.21 -14.70
CA LYS A 194 -0.72 -20.38 -15.32
C LYS A 194 -1.57 -19.13 -15.16
N LEU A 195 -1.59 -18.51 -13.99
CA LEU A 195 -2.29 -17.24 -13.76
C LEU A 195 -1.75 -16.16 -14.69
N TYR A 196 -0.44 -15.93 -14.68
CA TYR A 196 0.24 -14.88 -15.45
C TYR A 196 -0.04 -14.96 -16.96
N ARG A 197 -0.16 -16.17 -17.49
CA ARG A 197 -0.50 -16.44 -18.90
C ARG A 197 -2.02 -16.47 -19.18
N GLY A 198 -2.86 -16.28 -18.17
CA GLY A 198 -4.33 -16.32 -18.28
C GLY A 198 -4.91 -17.73 -18.40
N GLY A 199 -4.13 -18.78 -18.13
CA GLY A 199 -4.56 -20.18 -18.18
C GLY A 199 -5.25 -20.68 -16.91
N GLN A 200 -5.31 -19.87 -15.86
CA GLN A 200 -6.02 -20.15 -14.61
C GLN A 200 -6.74 -18.88 -14.14
N CYS A 201 -7.86 -19.05 -13.43
CA CYS A 201 -8.49 -18.01 -12.64
C CYS A 201 -8.56 -18.46 -11.18
N LEU A 202 -8.54 -17.50 -10.26
CA LEU A 202 -8.73 -17.72 -8.84
C LEU A 202 -10.21 -17.93 -8.51
N ASN A 203 -10.48 -18.74 -7.50
CA ASN A 203 -11.80 -18.81 -6.86
C ASN A 203 -11.90 -17.80 -5.70
N ASP A 204 -13.10 -17.62 -5.15
CA ASP A 204 -13.35 -16.59 -4.12
C ASP A 204 -12.56 -16.82 -2.83
N PHE A 205 -12.29 -18.08 -2.46
CA PHE A 205 -11.47 -18.42 -1.30
C PHE A 205 -10.02 -18.00 -1.52
N GLN A 206 -9.46 -18.30 -2.70
CA GLN A 206 -8.08 -17.94 -3.05
C GLN A 206 -7.91 -16.41 -3.08
N ILE A 207 -8.86 -15.68 -3.65
CA ILE A 207 -8.81 -14.21 -3.67
C ILE A 207 -8.85 -13.65 -2.26
N THR A 208 -9.76 -14.15 -1.42
CA THR A 208 -9.91 -13.68 -0.04
C THR A 208 -8.65 -13.96 0.79
N ALA A 209 -8.06 -15.15 0.64
CA ALA A 209 -6.81 -15.51 1.29
C ALA A 209 -5.61 -14.71 0.77
N LEU A 210 -5.58 -14.37 -0.51
CA LEU A 210 -4.52 -13.54 -1.08
C LEU A 210 -4.63 -12.09 -0.60
N LEU A 211 -5.84 -11.52 -0.61
CA LEU A 211 -6.12 -10.19 -0.07
C LEU A 211 -5.75 -10.10 1.42
N ALA A 212 -5.99 -11.17 2.19
CA ALA A 212 -5.55 -11.28 3.58
C ALA A 212 -4.06 -10.99 3.78
N ILE A 213 -3.24 -11.66 2.96
CA ILE A 213 -1.78 -11.60 3.01
C ILE A 213 -1.33 -10.19 2.66
N ASP A 214 -1.89 -9.64 1.58
CA ASP A 214 -1.57 -8.32 1.06
C ASP A 214 -1.94 -7.19 2.03
N VAL A 215 -3.15 -7.25 2.59
CA VAL A 215 -3.62 -6.29 3.61
C VAL A 215 -2.78 -6.37 4.87
N LYS A 216 -2.44 -7.58 5.34
CA LYS A 216 -1.53 -7.75 6.46
C LYS A 216 -0.17 -7.10 6.16
N ARG A 217 0.37 -7.31 4.95
CA ARG A 217 1.63 -6.68 4.52
C ARG A 217 1.51 -5.16 4.50
N ALA A 218 0.40 -4.60 4.01
CA ALA A 218 0.14 -3.16 4.01
C ALA A 218 0.12 -2.60 5.44
N LEU A 219 -0.60 -3.22 6.38
CA LEU A 219 -0.60 -2.85 7.80
C LEU A 219 0.79 -2.96 8.44
N ASP A 220 1.58 -3.97 8.06
CA ASP A 220 2.98 -4.12 8.48
C ASP A 220 3.88 -2.99 7.96
N ARG A 221 3.71 -2.60 6.70
CA ARG A 221 4.43 -1.48 6.08
C ARG A 221 4.05 -0.13 6.70
N VAL A 222 2.75 0.11 6.92
CA VAL A 222 2.28 1.34 7.59
C VAL A 222 2.90 1.46 8.98
N ALA A 223 2.98 0.37 9.74
CA ALA A 223 3.62 0.37 11.06
C ALA A 223 5.13 0.65 11.01
N GLY A 224 5.77 0.43 9.86
CA GLY A 224 7.14 0.85 9.60
C GLY A 224 7.29 2.38 9.51
N CYS A 225 6.22 3.09 9.15
CA CYS A 225 6.26 4.48 8.72
C CYS A 225 5.45 5.44 9.59
N VAL A 226 4.47 4.94 10.36
CA VAL A 226 3.64 5.70 11.31
C VAL A 226 3.97 5.25 12.73
N ARG A 227 4.26 6.22 13.62
CA ARG A 227 4.60 5.92 15.01
C ARG A 227 3.34 5.58 15.79
N ASN A 228 3.45 4.63 16.73
CA ASN A 228 2.35 4.22 17.61
C ASN A 228 1.09 3.78 16.85
N LEU A 229 1.24 3.20 15.65
CA LEU A 229 0.10 2.70 14.86
C LEU A 229 -0.77 1.72 15.64
N ASP A 230 -0.15 0.89 16.49
CA ASP A 230 -0.85 -0.11 17.30
C ASP A 230 -1.81 0.51 18.34
N ASP A 231 -1.69 1.81 18.65
CA ASP A 231 -2.58 2.56 19.55
C ASP A 231 -3.74 3.26 18.82
N ILE A 232 -3.85 3.05 17.50
CA ILE A 232 -4.88 3.65 16.63
C ILE A 232 -5.97 2.59 16.38
N CYS A 233 -7.24 3.01 16.31
CA CYS A 233 -8.39 2.16 16.00
C CYS A 233 -8.31 1.55 14.59
N CYS A 234 -8.98 0.41 14.38
CA CYS A 234 -8.89 -0.32 13.12
C CYS A 234 -9.41 0.45 11.90
N ASP A 235 -10.37 1.35 12.06
CA ASP A 235 -10.90 2.12 10.92
C ASP A 235 -9.83 3.04 10.33
N VAL A 236 -9.13 3.79 11.19
CA VAL A 236 -8.01 4.65 10.77
C VAL A 236 -6.83 3.81 10.28
N GLN A 237 -6.49 2.69 10.95
CA GLN A 237 -5.44 1.79 10.43
C GLN A 237 -5.78 1.25 9.03
N SER A 238 -7.06 0.95 8.77
CA SER A 238 -7.55 0.47 7.48
C SER A 238 -7.40 1.53 6.40
N ALA A 239 -7.82 2.77 6.66
CA ALA A 239 -7.63 3.88 5.74
C ALA A 239 -6.15 4.12 5.43
N LEU A 240 -5.27 4.05 6.44
CA LEU A 240 -3.82 4.19 6.22
C LEU A 240 -3.25 3.06 5.36
N ALA A 241 -3.69 1.82 5.59
CA ALA A 241 -3.29 0.67 4.77
C ALA A 241 -3.83 0.77 3.34
N ASP A 242 -5.02 1.32 3.13
CA ASP A 242 -5.57 1.55 1.80
C ASP A 242 -4.80 2.64 1.03
N VAL A 243 -4.47 3.76 1.70
CA VAL A 243 -3.58 4.78 1.13
C VAL A 243 -2.23 4.17 0.75
N MET A 244 -1.63 3.37 1.64
CA MET A 244 -0.40 2.61 1.39
C MET A 244 -0.53 1.68 0.18
N PHE A 245 -1.68 1.02 0.01
CA PHE A 245 -1.97 0.16 -1.13
C PHE A 245 -1.99 0.96 -2.44
N ALA A 246 -2.64 2.12 -2.43
CA ALA A 246 -2.82 2.96 -3.60
C ALA A 246 -1.52 3.65 -4.09
N VAL A 247 -0.67 4.11 -3.16
CA VAL A 247 0.53 4.90 -3.49
C VAL A 247 1.84 4.09 -3.39
N GLY A 248 1.82 2.96 -2.68
CA GLY A 248 2.99 2.13 -2.43
C GLY A 248 3.88 2.63 -1.27
N GLU A 249 4.71 1.72 -0.74
CA GLU A 249 5.55 1.96 0.43
C GLU A 249 6.57 3.08 0.23
N SER A 250 7.24 3.12 -0.92
CA SER A 250 8.26 4.13 -1.19
C SER A 250 7.68 5.56 -1.12
N GLU A 251 6.50 5.79 -1.70
CA GLU A 251 5.85 7.09 -1.68
C GLU A 251 5.26 7.39 -0.30
N PHE A 252 4.53 6.44 0.30
CA PHE A 252 3.89 6.63 1.62
C PHE A 252 4.91 6.90 2.73
N CYS A 253 6.07 6.26 2.67
CA CYS A 253 7.12 6.41 3.68
C CYS A 253 8.11 7.53 3.37
N SER A 254 7.94 8.25 2.26
CA SER A 254 8.78 9.38 1.87
C SER A 254 8.54 10.63 2.73
N GLU A 255 9.43 11.61 2.58
CA GLU A 255 9.31 12.95 3.16
C GLU A 255 8.05 13.69 2.68
N ARG A 256 7.55 13.35 1.49
CA ARG A 256 6.33 13.96 0.95
C ARG A 256 5.13 13.69 1.86
N PHE A 257 5.06 12.48 2.43
CA PHE A 257 4.02 12.05 3.35
C PHE A 257 4.35 12.31 4.84
N LEU A 258 5.48 12.97 5.15
CA LEU A 258 5.92 13.18 6.53
C LEU A 258 4.87 13.92 7.35
N ASN A 259 4.43 15.11 6.92
CA ASN A 259 3.45 15.91 7.66
C ASN A 259 2.16 15.11 7.94
N PHE A 260 1.63 14.41 6.94
CA PHE A 260 0.46 13.57 7.12
C PHE A 260 0.67 12.48 8.19
N ARG A 261 1.79 11.76 8.13
CA ARG A 261 2.12 10.71 9.09
C ARG A 261 2.38 11.26 10.49
N GLU A 262 2.94 12.45 10.61
CA GLU A 262 3.15 13.14 11.89
C GLU A 262 1.81 13.52 12.53
N GLU A 263 0.87 14.09 11.76
CA GLU A 263 -0.47 14.42 12.27
C GLU A 263 -1.25 13.16 12.68
N VAL A 264 -1.15 12.08 11.91
CA VAL A 264 -1.71 10.76 12.28
C VAL A 264 -1.09 10.24 13.59
N SER A 265 0.24 10.31 13.71
CA SER A 265 0.96 9.85 14.91
C SER A 265 0.62 10.71 16.14
N ALA A 266 0.31 11.99 15.94
CA ALA A 266 -0.17 12.92 16.94
C ALA A 266 -1.68 12.76 17.26
N LYS A 267 -2.40 11.92 16.50
CA LYS A 267 -3.85 11.74 16.57
C LYS A 267 -4.63 13.03 16.30
N ASP A 268 -4.06 13.95 15.51
CA ASP A 268 -4.74 15.15 15.02
C ASP A 268 -5.49 14.80 13.73
N TRP A 269 -6.64 14.14 13.91
CA TRP A 269 -7.47 13.57 12.85
C TRP A 269 -7.92 14.59 11.81
N GLN A 270 -8.24 15.80 12.25
CA GLN A 270 -8.64 16.88 11.35
C GLN A 270 -7.47 17.32 10.46
N LYS A 271 -6.29 17.58 11.04
CA LYS A 271 -5.13 17.96 10.24
C LYS A 271 -4.61 16.82 9.37
N ALA A 272 -4.63 15.59 9.87
CA ALA A 272 -4.27 14.40 9.09
C ALA A 272 -5.15 14.28 7.84
N ALA A 273 -6.47 14.37 7.99
CA ALA A 273 -7.39 14.31 6.86
C ALA A 273 -7.19 15.47 5.87
N SER A 274 -6.97 16.70 6.37
CA SER A 274 -6.63 17.85 5.52
C SER A 274 -5.30 17.66 4.78
N ALA A 275 -4.28 17.14 5.45
CA ALA A 275 -2.98 16.85 4.85
C ALA A 275 -3.08 15.79 3.76
N LEU A 276 -3.89 14.73 3.96
CA LEU A 276 -4.12 13.69 2.95
C LEU A 276 -4.71 14.28 1.66
N ARG A 277 -5.72 15.15 1.78
CA ARG A 277 -6.37 15.79 0.61
C ARG A 277 -5.43 16.64 -0.24
N CYS A 278 -4.29 17.06 0.29
CA CYS A 278 -3.33 17.90 -0.43
C CYS A 278 -2.48 17.10 -1.45
N PHE A 279 -2.42 15.77 -1.36
CA PHE A 279 -1.65 14.93 -2.28
C PHE A 279 -2.26 14.89 -3.67
N ASP A 280 -1.42 14.76 -4.70
CA ASP A 280 -1.89 14.70 -6.09
C ASP A 280 -2.75 13.47 -6.36
N TRP A 281 -2.54 12.39 -5.60
CA TRP A 281 -3.42 11.23 -5.60
C TRP A 281 -4.90 11.59 -5.38
N CYS A 282 -5.18 12.59 -4.54
CA CYS A 282 -6.54 13.07 -4.26
C CYS A 282 -7.07 14.03 -5.33
N LYS A 283 -6.19 14.59 -6.17
CA LYS A 283 -6.55 15.52 -7.25
C LYS A 283 -6.82 14.81 -8.58
N ASP A 284 -6.48 13.53 -8.68
CA ASP A 284 -6.78 12.71 -9.83
C ASP A 284 -8.25 12.31 -9.84
N ASP A 285 -8.97 12.61 -10.93
CA ASP A 285 -10.41 12.33 -11.06
C ASP A 285 -10.79 10.85 -10.82
N ARG A 286 -9.88 9.92 -11.14
CA ARG A 286 -10.14 8.48 -10.94
C ARG A 286 -10.02 8.07 -9.48
N ARG A 287 -9.22 8.80 -8.70
CA ARG A 287 -8.80 8.43 -7.34
C ARG A 287 -9.32 9.38 -6.26
N SER A 288 -9.85 10.54 -6.64
CA SER A 288 -10.39 11.56 -5.74
C SER A 288 -11.49 11.02 -4.82
N ARG A 289 -12.42 10.21 -5.34
CA ARG A 289 -13.48 9.58 -4.54
C ARG A 289 -12.92 8.65 -3.46
N ARG A 290 -11.91 7.85 -3.80
CA ARG A 290 -11.22 6.95 -2.86
C ARG A 290 -10.49 7.75 -1.78
N CYS A 291 -9.68 8.72 -2.18
CA CYS A 291 -8.99 9.58 -1.22
C CYS A 291 -9.97 10.30 -0.28
N GLU A 292 -11.08 10.84 -0.78
CA GLU A 292 -12.08 11.50 0.08
C GLU A 292 -12.73 10.51 1.06
N HIS A 293 -12.95 9.26 0.64
CA HIS A 293 -13.45 8.23 1.55
C HIS A 293 -12.45 7.94 2.66
N ASP A 294 -11.18 7.68 2.35
CA ASP A 294 -10.13 7.45 3.35
C ASP A 294 -9.92 8.67 4.27
N ALA A 295 -9.88 9.88 3.69
CA ALA A 295 -9.78 11.11 4.44
C ALA A 295 -10.99 11.34 5.35
N SER A 296 -12.19 10.88 4.97
CA SER A 296 -13.37 10.96 5.82
C SER A 296 -13.27 10.01 7.02
N ILE A 297 -12.77 8.79 6.82
CA ILE A 297 -12.51 7.82 7.91
C ILE A 297 -11.48 8.41 8.88
N ILE A 298 -10.37 8.94 8.34
CA ILE A 298 -9.31 9.58 9.14
C ILE A 298 -9.84 10.80 9.89
N HIS A 299 -10.72 11.61 9.27
CA HIS A 299 -11.29 12.80 9.89
C HIS A 299 -12.19 12.47 11.10
N VAL A 300 -12.98 11.40 11.00
CA VAL A 300 -13.76 10.88 12.13
C VAL A 300 -12.81 10.41 13.23
N GLY A 301 -11.75 9.72 12.84
CA GLY A 301 -10.70 9.28 13.74
C GLY A 301 -11.09 8.10 14.60
N CYS A 302 -10.47 8.05 15.77
CA CYS A 302 -10.85 7.21 16.91
C CYS A 302 -11.42 8.12 17.99
#